data_AF-A0A8C1D7Z9-F1
#
_entry.id   AF-A0A8C1D7Z9-F1
#
_cell.length_a   1.000
_cell.length_b   1.000
_cell.length_c   1.000
_cell.angle_alpha   90.00
_cell.angle_beta   90.00
_cell.angle_gamma   90.00
#
_symmetry.space_group_name_H-M   'P 1'
#
loop_
_entity.id
_entity.type
_entity.pdbx_description
1 polymer ?
#
loop_
_entity_poly.entity_id
_entity_poly.type
_entity_poly.pdbx_seq_one_letter_code
_entity_poly.pdbx_strand_id
1 'polypeptide(L)'
;LWRPEGSGVFLIAGASGERQENKIVKSQRSALRVRNTDIKHYPIFLNGRRLNTLQALWMMEHKDISEWQHEEFYRCDKPRYTLHYRADASLNIRNVCEQKASILALYSRRKLIVMITFAVVVESGDIPLNLSRELLQESALIMKLRDVLQQWVIRFLLDQSKKDPEKYARFFDDYGLFLREGIVTKAEQSVKEDIAKLLCFESSALPVGQQTSLMEYASRMKEGKRNIYYLCAPNHLLAEHSAYFEAMKQKDMEICQIDNCLINDYMYLIYTHPAMIAVLEMGIENLIETTQLRKPLHDLIKKLHALKDSNPELAQLLLEQTYNTTTITAGLNEDPRLMISQLNQLLTQALEKH
;
A
#
# COMPACT_ATOMS: atom_id res chain seq x y z
N LEU A 1 16.10 -48.21 30.78
CA LEU A 1 17.20 -47.47 30.13
C LEU A 1 17.25 -47.82 28.64
N TRP A 2 17.18 -46.82 27.77
CA TRP A 2 17.40 -46.98 26.32
C TRP A 2 18.71 -46.30 25.94
N ARG A 3 19.60 -46.98 25.22
CA ARG A 3 20.89 -46.43 24.80
C ARG A 3 21.19 -46.79 23.33
N PRO A 4 21.44 -45.80 22.46
CA PRO A 4 21.90 -46.06 21.11
C PRO A 4 23.41 -46.37 21.13
N GLU A 5 23.83 -47.39 20.41
CA GLU A 5 25.26 -47.77 20.28
C GLU A 5 25.90 -47.25 18.98
N GLY A 6 25.10 -46.63 18.11
CA GLY A 6 25.49 -46.30 16.74
C GLY A 6 25.18 -47.47 15.79
N SER A 7 25.29 -47.24 14.47
CA SER A 7 25.07 -48.28 13.43
C SER A 7 23.69 -48.97 13.41
N GLY A 8 22.64 -48.28 13.87
CA GLY A 8 21.26 -48.79 13.80
C GLY A 8 20.86 -49.75 14.93
N VAL A 9 21.74 -50.00 15.91
CA VAL A 9 21.47 -50.87 17.06
C VAL A 9 21.27 -50.05 18.34
N PHE A 10 20.37 -50.51 19.21
CA PHE A 10 20.11 -49.93 20.52
C PHE A 10 19.90 -51.02 21.58
N LEU A 11 20.23 -50.68 22.82
CA LEU A 11 20.03 -51.55 23.99
C LEU A 11 18.86 -51.05 24.84
N ILE A 12 18.11 -52.00 25.40
CA ILE A 12 17.07 -51.77 26.41
C ILE A 12 17.41 -52.59 27.65
N ALA A 13 17.47 -51.94 28.82
CA ALA A 13 17.68 -52.59 30.11
C ALA A 13 16.71 -52.06 31.17
N GLY A 14 16.41 -52.87 32.19
CA GLY A 14 15.67 -52.45 33.37
C GLY A 14 16.43 -51.36 34.15
N ALA A 15 15.72 -50.37 34.68
CA ALA A 15 16.30 -49.30 35.50
C ALA A 15 15.43 -49.09 36.75
N SER A 16 16.07 -48.84 37.90
CA SER A 16 15.42 -48.58 39.18
C SER A 16 15.62 -47.12 39.59
N GLY A 17 14.64 -46.54 40.31
CA GLY A 17 14.70 -45.15 40.77
C GLY A 17 14.37 -44.09 39.71
N GLU A 18 13.86 -44.50 38.55
CA GLU A 18 13.38 -43.57 37.53
C GLU A 18 12.06 -42.91 37.96
N ARG A 19 11.97 -41.59 37.77
CA ARG A 19 10.70 -40.86 37.91
C ARG A 19 9.74 -41.31 36.81
N GLN A 20 8.44 -41.04 36.99
CA GLN A 20 7.42 -41.29 35.97
C GLN A 20 7.50 -40.26 34.83
N GLU A 21 8.65 -40.21 34.15
CA GLU A 21 8.95 -39.27 33.08
C GLU A 21 9.94 -39.87 32.07
N ASN A 22 9.94 -39.33 30.85
CA ASN A 22 10.94 -39.70 29.85
C ASN A 22 12.13 -38.74 29.93
N LYS A 23 13.30 -39.26 30.36
CA LYS A 23 14.54 -38.49 30.45
C LYS A 23 15.50 -38.85 29.31
N ILE A 24 15.93 -37.86 28.54
CA ILE A 24 16.91 -38.02 27.45
C ILE A 24 18.18 -37.25 27.83
N VAL A 25 19.33 -37.93 27.82
CA VAL A 25 20.65 -37.33 28.09
C VAL A 25 21.49 -37.39 26.81
N LYS A 26 21.99 -36.24 26.34
CA LYS A 26 22.91 -36.14 25.20
C LYS A 26 24.33 -35.84 25.69
N SER A 27 25.32 -36.59 25.20
CA SER A 27 26.73 -36.46 25.62
C SER A 27 27.45 -35.26 24.99
N GLN A 28 26.96 -34.71 23.87
CA GLN A 28 27.55 -33.53 23.24
C GLN A 28 27.06 -32.21 23.85
N ARG A 29 28.00 -31.31 24.17
CA ARG A 29 27.75 -29.88 24.46
C ARG A 29 27.31 -29.14 23.20
N SER A 30 26.13 -29.47 22.67
CA SER A 30 25.43 -28.57 21.78
C SER A 30 24.74 -27.53 22.66
N ALA A 31 25.08 -26.25 22.52
CA ALA A 31 24.36 -25.18 23.18
C ALA A 31 22.91 -25.22 22.68
N LEU A 32 22.00 -25.77 23.48
CA LEU A 32 20.56 -25.74 23.24
C LEU A 32 20.12 -24.27 23.32
N ARG A 33 20.08 -23.61 22.17
CA ARG A 33 19.55 -22.25 22.05
C ARG A 33 18.03 -22.33 22.03
N VAL A 34 17.42 -22.49 23.20
CA VAL A 34 15.98 -22.28 23.36
C VAL A 34 15.75 -20.79 23.16
N ARG A 35 15.14 -20.42 22.03
CA ARG A 35 14.76 -19.02 21.80
C ARG A 35 13.58 -18.72 22.73
N ASN A 36 13.55 -17.53 23.33
CA ASN A 36 12.46 -17.07 24.21
C ASN A 36 11.09 -16.94 23.49
N THR A 37 11.04 -17.32 22.21
CA THR A 37 9.87 -17.36 21.32
C THR A 37 9.18 -18.72 21.28
N ASP A 38 9.69 -19.72 22.02
CA ASP A 38 9.11 -21.07 22.02
C ASP A 38 7.80 -21.12 22.84
N ILE A 39 6.68 -21.00 22.12
CA ILE A 39 5.35 -21.00 22.71
C ILE A 39 4.85 -22.44 22.85
N LYS A 40 5.19 -23.07 23.98
CA LYS A 40 4.65 -24.37 24.39
C LYS A 40 3.65 -24.19 25.53
N HIS A 41 2.59 -25.01 25.53
CA HIS A 41 1.58 -25.02 26.60
C HIS A 41 2.11 -25.52 27.95
N TYR A 42 3.22 -26.26 27.97
CA TYR A 42 3.83 -26.77 29.20
C TYR A 42 5.05 -25.92 29.59
N PRO A 43 5.30 -25.70 30.90
CA PRO A 43 6.44 -24.91 31.33
C PRO A 43 7.76 -25.62 30.98
N ILE A 44 8.66 -24.88 30.34
CA ILE A 44 10.00 -25.30 29.97
C ILE A 44 10.95 -24.68 30.99
N PHE A 45 11.74 -25.52 31.66
CA PHE A 45 12.76 -25.06 32.59
C PHE A 45 14.15 -25.32 32.01
N LEU A 46 15.03 -24.32 32.10
CA LEU A 46 16.46 -24.46 31.85
C LEU A 46 17.21 -24.08 33.12
N ASN A 47 17.97 -25.03 33.66
CA ASN A 47 18.72 -24.84 34.90
C ASN A 47 17.87 -24.29 36.06
N GLY A 48 16.63 -24.81 36.19
CA GLY A 48 15.67 -24.37 37.22
C GLY A 48 14.93 -23.06 36.93
N ARG A 49 15.27 -22.33 35.86
CA ARG A 49 14.55 -21.10 35.45
C ARG A 49 13.55 -21.41 34.35
N ARG A 50 12.31 -20.93 34.49
CA ARG A 50 11.28 -21.05 33.45
C ARG A 50 11.64 -20.17 32.25
N LEU A 51 11.59 -20.73 31.03
CA LEU A 51 11.95 -20.05 29.79
C LEU A 51 10.74 -19.54 29.00
N ASN A 52 9.72 -20.37 28.79
CA ASN A 52 8.54 -19.96 28.02
C ASN A 52 7.56 -19.16 28.88
N THR A 53 7.58 -17.84 28.72
CA THR A 53 6.67 -16.90 29.36
C THR A 53 5.56 -16.41 28.43
N LEU A 54 5.77 -16.47 27.12
CA LEU A 54 4.80 -16.00 26.14
C LEU A 54 3.72 -17.06 25.88
N GLN A 55 2.46 -16.63 25.94
CA GLN A 55 1.31 -17.42 25.54
C GLN A 55 1.11 -17.33 24.02
N ALA A 56 0.51 -18.38 23.42
CA ALA A 56 0.08 -18.36 22.03
C ALA A 56 -1.16 -17.46 21.92
N LEU A 57 -0.98 -16.14 21.96
CA LEU A 57 -2.11 -15.20 21.92
C LEU A 57 -3.01 -15.47 20.70
N TRP A 58 -2.43 -15.93 19.58
CA TRP A 58 -3.20 -16.29 18.40
C TRP A 58 -4.18 -17.45 18.63
N MET A 59 -3.91 -18.36 19.56
CA MET A 59 -4.79 -19.49 19.92
C MET A 59 -5.86 -19.14 20.95
N MET A 60 -5.84 -17.93 21.52
CA MET A 60 -6.80 -17.48 22.54
C MET A 60 -8.00 -16.77 21.92
N GLU A 61 -9.15 -16.79 22.60
CA GLU A 61 -10.34 -16.04 22.19
C GLU A 61 -10.08 -14.53 22.19
N HIS A 62 -10.70 -13.80 21.26
CA HIS A 62 -10.39 -12.37 21.06
C HIS A 62 -10.62 -11.54 22.32
N LYS A 63 -11.77 -11.79 22.95
CA LYS A 63 -12.24 -11.12 24.17
C LYS A 63 -11.35 -11.36 25.39
N ASP A 64 -10.52 -12.40 25.35
CA ASP A 64 -9.65 -12.80 26.46
C ASP A 64 -8.22 -12.25 26.30
N ILE A 65 -7.98 -11.40 25.29
CA ILE A 65 -6.68 -10.79 25.01
C ILE A 65 -6.80 -9.27 25.19
N SER A 66 -6.06 -8.76 26.16
CA SER A 66 -5.96 -7.32 26.44
C SER A 66 -5.07 -6.59 25.42
N GLU A 67 -5.25 -5.27 25.30
CA GLU A 67 -4.35 -4.42 24.49
C GLU A 67 -2.88 -4.56 24.95
N TRP A 68 -2.64 -4.61 26.26
CA TRP A 68 -1.29 -4.77 26.82
C TRP A 68 -0.65 -6.10 26.41
N GLN A 69 -1.41 -7.20 26.40
CA GLN A 69 -0.91 -8.49 25.90
C GLN A 69 -0.52 -8.41 24.43
N HIS A 70 -1.27 -7.65 23.61
CA HIS A 70 -0.88 -7.39 22.23
C HIS A 70 0.43 -6.58 22.15
N GLU A 71 0.55 -5.49 22.90
CA GLU A 71 1.76 -4.66 22.96
C GLU A 71 3.01 -5.47 23.36
N GLU A 72 2.92 -6.25 24.45
CA GLU A 72 4.01 -7.12 24.93
C GLU A 72 4.41 -8.21 23.93
N PHE A 73 3.44 -8.75 23.18
CA PHE A 73 3.70 -9.79 22.20
C PHE A 73 4.46 -9.25 20.98
N TYR A 74 4.06 -8.08 20.47
CA TYR A 74 4.70 -7.48 19.30
C TYR A 74 5.99 -6.73 19.65
N ARG A 75 6.19 -6.33 20.91
CA ARG A 75 7.39 -5.60 21.40
C ARG A 75 7.81 -4.42 20.49
N CYS A 76 6.84 -3.88 19.76
CA CYS A 76 6.99 -2.72 18.90
C CYS A 76 6.12 -1.59 19.45
N ASP A 77 6.36 -0.35 19.00
CA ASP A 77 5.47 0.76 19.28
C ASP A 77 4.02 0.34 18.99
N LYS A 78 3.09 0.76 19.85
CA LYS A 78 1.70 0.27 19.92
C LYS A 78 1.09 0.06 18.52
N PRO A 79 0.57 -1.13 18.18
CA PRO A 79 0.06 -1.40 16.84
C PRO A 79 -1.14 -0.49 16.52
N ARG A 80 -1.06 0.25 15.42
CA ARG A 80 -2.12 1.16 14.97
C ARG A 80 -3.44 0.42 14.69
N TYR A 81 -3.34 -0.77 14.09
CA TYR A 81 -4.45 -1.66 13.83
C TYR A 81 -4.12 -3.09 14.26
N THR A 82 -5.13 -3.77 14.81
CA THR A 82 -5.04 -5.18 15.21
C THR A 82 -6.18 -5.94 14.53
N LEU A 83 -5.82 -6.92 13.71
CA LEU A 83 -6.76 -7.84 13.08
C LEU A 83 -6.59 -9.21 13.72
N HIS A 84 -7.63 -9.66 14.40
CA HIS A 84 -7.75 -11.02 14.87
C HIS A 84 -8.83 -11.74 14.08
N TYR A 85 -8.43 -12.76 13.30
CA TYR A 85 -9.36 -13.63 12.61
C TYR A 85 -9.10 -15.13 12.87
N ARG A 86 -10.19 -15.89 13.04
CA ARG A 86 -10.19 -17.36 13.20
C ARG A 86 -11.24 -17.96 12.26
N ALA A 87 -10.84 -18.91 11.41
CA ALA A 87 -11.75 -19.73 10.60
C ALA A 87 -11.64 -21.22 10.95
N ASP A 88 -12.74 -21.95 10.77
CA ASP A 88 -12.85 -23.40 11.04
C ASP A 88 -11.99 -24.26 10.09
N ALA A 89 -11.60 -23.73 8.93
CA ALA A 89 -10.58 -24.34 8.06
C ALA A 89 -9.19 -23.88 8.52
N SER A 90 -8.65 -24.55 9.54
CA SER A 90 -7.24 -24.60 9.96
C SER A 90 -6.37 -23.37 9.65
N LEU A 91 -6.86 -22.15 9.84
CA LEU A 91 -6.16 -20.92 9.46
C LEU A 91 -6.49 -19.83 10.47
N ASN A 92 -5.49 -19.49 11.28
CA ASN A 92 -5.56 -18.47 12.31
C ASN A 92 -4.55 -17.39 11.97
N ILE A 93 -4.98 -16.15 11.75
CA ILE A 93 -4.15 -15.11 11.13
C ILE A 93 -4.25 -13.84 11.95
N ARG A 94 -3.11 -13.27 12.36
CA ARG A 94 -3.07 -12.00 13.10
C ARG A 94 -1.88 -11.07 12.86
N ASN A 95 -2.22 -9.83 12.52
CA ASN A 95 -1.55 -8.53 12.79
C ASN A 95 -0.61 -7.85 11.77
N VAL A 96 -0.54 -6.54 11.98
CA VAL A 96 0.16 -5.48 11.26
C VAL A 96 0.93 -4.71 12.33
N CYS A 97 2.27 -4.73 12.29
CA CYS A 97 3.11 -3.84 13.09
C CYS A 97 3.85 -2.90 12.14
N GLU A 98 4.01 -1.67 12.59
CA GLU A 98 4.74 -0.58 11.94
C GLU A 98 6.22 -0.66 12.34
N GLN A 99 7.05 -1.28 11.49
CA GLN A 99 8.50 -1.07 11.53
C GLN A 99 9.08 -0.87 10.14
N LYS A 100 10.01 0.09 10.06
CA LYS A 100 10.92 0.28 8.94
C LYS A 100 11.76 -0.99 8.80
N ALA A 101 11.54 -1.70 7.70
CA ALA A 101 12.19 -2.93 7.28
C ALA A 101 11.76 -4.23 8.01
N SER A 102 11.18 -5.12 7.18
CA SER A 102 11.11 -6.58 7.31
C SER A 102 9.86 -7.21 7.95
N ILE A 103 8.94 -7.76 7.14
CA ILE A 103 8.76 -9.13 6.61
C ILE A 103 7.96 -10.10 7.56
N LEU A 104 6.70 -10.39 7.18
CA LEU A 104 5.68 -11.35 7.69
C LEU A 104 6.24 -12.58 8.42
N ALA A 105 5.52 -13.10 9.41
CA ALA A 105 5.90 -14.26 10.20
C ALA A 105 4.84 -15.38 10.13
N LEU A 106 4.87 -16.21 9.09
CA LEU A 106 4.01 -17.40 8.96
C LEU A 106 4.47 -18.49 9.93
N TYR A 107 3.55 -18.97 10.78
CA TYR A 107 3.74 -20.12 11.66
C TYR A 107 3.03 -21.36 11.09
N SER A 108 3.73 -22.49 11.00
CA SER A 108 3.07 -23.79 10.82
C SER A 108 3.65 -24.75 11.84
N ARG A 109 2.77 -25.36 12.63
CA ARG A 109 3.15 -26.23 13.76
C ARG A 109 4.22 -25.58 14.66
N ARG A 110 4.05 -24.29 14.97
CA ARG A 110 4.92 -23.50 15.85
C ARG A 110 6.33 -23.18 15.31
N LYS A 111 6.52 -23.02 13.99
CA LYS A 111 7.79 -22.57 13.38
C LYS A 111 7.61 -21.48 12.29
N LEU A 112 8.52 -20.50 12.27
CA LEU A 112 8.50 -19.18 11.60
C LEU A 112 9.03 -19.16 10.14
N ILE A 113 8.30 -18.60 9.15
CA ILE A 113 8.68 -18.45 7.71
C ILE A 113 8.06 -17.16 7.08
N VAL A 114 8.68 -16.47 6.10
CA VAL A 114 8.61 -14.98 6.00
C VAL A 114 8.29 -14.35 4.60
N MET A 115 7.31 -13.42 4.44
CA MET A 115 7.19 -12.36 3.34
C MET A 115 6.17 -11.15 3.51
N ILE A 116 6.62 -9.88 3.40
CA ILE A 116 5.94 -8.53 3.36
C ILE A 116 5.83 -7.71 4.69
N THR A 117 5.95 -6.37 4.62
CA THR A 117 6.09 -5.28 5.63
C THR A 117 5.07 -5.18 6.79
N PHE A 118 4.26 -6.22 7.02
CA PHE A 118 3.30 -6.29 8.13
C PHE A 118 3.62 -7.51 9.02
N ALA A 119 3.69 -7.31 10.35
CA ALA A 119 3.96 -8.38 11.31
C ALA A 119 2.75 -9.30 11.54
N VAL A 120 2.50 -10.21 10.59
CA VAL A 120 1.41 -11.20 10.65
C VAL A 120 1.93 -12.50 11.24
N VAL A 121 1.20 -13.09 12.18
CA VAL A 121 1.33 -14.49 12.66
C VAL A 121 0.19 -15.30 12.07
N VAL A 122 0.51 -16.32 11.26
CA VAL A 122 -0.47 -17.25 10.70
C VAL A 122 -0.24 -18.62 11.31
N GLU A 123 -1.22 -19.37 11.80
CA GLU A 123 -1.09 -20.77 12.21
C GLU A 123 -2.04 -21.63 11.36
N SER A 124 -1.49 -22.70 10.76
CA SER A 124 -2.29 -23.66 10.01
C SER A 124 -1.91 -25.11 10.30
N GLY A 125 -2.94 -25.94 10.53
CA GLY A 125 -2.79 -27.40 10.62
C GLY A 125 -2.61 -28.09 9.26
N ASP A 126 -3.09 -27.45 8.19
CA ASP A 126 -3.21 -28.04 6.85
C ASP A 126 -1.97 -27.77 5.98
N ILE A 127 -1.05 -26.90 6.41
CA ILE A 127 0.16 -26.61 5.65
C ILE A 127 1.21 -27.70 5.90
N PRO A 128 1.56 -28.51 4.88
CA PRO A 128 2.61 -29.51 5.03
C PRO A 128 3.98 -28.82 5.14
N LEU A 129 4.80 -29.34 6.06
CA LEU A 129 6.16 -28.90 6.27
C LEU A 129 7.13 -29.87 5.60
N ASN A 130 8.27 -29.36 5.12
CA ASN A 130 9.37 -30.22 4.69
C ASN A 130 9.90 -31.09 5.85
N LEU A 131 10.74 -32.08 5.55
CA LEU A 131 11.24 -33.04 6.55
C LEU A 131 12.01 -32.36 7.70
N SER A 132 12.79 -31.29 7.42
CA SER A 132 13.47 -30.48 8.46
C SER A 132 12.51 -29.61 9.27
N ARG A 133 11.26 -29.47 8.80
CA ARG A 133 10.23 -28.57 9.32
C ARG A 133 10.71 -27.12 9.35
N GLU A 134 11.47 -26.68 8.38
CA GLU A 134 12.02 -25.31 8.32
C GLU A 134 11.55 -24.54 7.09
N LEU A 135 11.10 -25.26 6.06
CA LEU A 135 10.59 -24.67 4.83
C LEU A 135 9.17 -25.18 4.59
N LEU A 136 8.33 -24.27 4.10
CA LEU A 136 7.04 -24.62 3.56
C LEU A 136 7.27 -25.41 2.28
N GLN A 137 6.50 -26.46 2.08
CA GLN A 137 6.45 -27.07 0.75
C GLN A 137 5.61 -26.17 -0.14
N GLU A 138 6.17 -25.68 -1.25
CA GLU A 138 5.41 -24.94 -2.27
C GLU A 138 4.22 -25.79 -2.69
N SER A 139 3.03 -25.33 -2.35
CA SER A 139 1.79 -26.07 -2.54
C SER A 139 0.67 -25.10 -2.89
N ALA A 140 -0.29 -25.58 -3.68
CA ALA A 140 -1.50 -24.82 -4.02
C ALA A 140 -2.26 -24.33 -2.77
N LEU A 141 -2.12 -25.02 -1.63
CA LEU A 141 -2.69 -24.62 -0.34
C LEU A 141 -2.14 -23.28 0.15
N ILE A 142 -0.85 -23.00 -0.03
CA ILE A 142 -0.24 -21.73 0.39
C ILE A 142 -0.74 -20.58 -0.47
N MET A 143 -0.90 -20.81 -1.78
CA MET A 143 -1.48 -19.81 -2.68
C MET A 143 -2.93 -19.49 -2.28
N LYS A 144 -3.75 -20.53 -2.04
CA LYS A 144 -5.14 -20.36 -1.59
C LYS A 144 -5.22 -19.63 -0.24
N LEU A 145 -4.33 -19.96 0.69
CA LEU A 145 -4.19 -19.26 1.96
C LEU A 145 -3.87 -17.78 1.76
N ARG A 146 -2.87 -17.47 0.93
CA ARG A 146 -2.50 -16.08 0.60
C ARG A 146 -3.69 -15.30 0.03
N ASP A 147 -4.49 -15.91 -0.83
CA ASP A 147 -5.62 -15.23 -1.45
C ASP A 147 -6.76 -14.97 -0.44
N VAL A 148 -7.03 -15.94 0.45
CA VAL A 148 -7.97 -15.76 1.57
C VAL A 148 -7.50 -14.66 2.53
N LEU A 149 -6.20 -14.66 2.86
CA LEU A 149 -5.54 -13.65 3.68
C LEU A 149 -5.72 -12.25 3.12
N GLN A 150 -5.43 -12.10 1.83
CA GLN A 150 -5.54 -10.84 1.12
C GLN A 150 -6.96 -10.28 1.24
N GLN A 151 -7.98 -11.13 0.99
CA GLN A 151 -9.37 -10.72 1.07
C GLN A 151 -9.78 -10.28 2.49
N TRP A 152 -9.30 -10.97 3.52
CA TRP A 152 -9.58 -10.59 4.90
C TRP A 152 -8.93 -9.26 5.29
N VAL A 153 -7.67 -9.04 4.88
CA VAL A 153 -6.99 -7.77 5.15
C VAL A 153 -7.69 -6.62 4.43
N ILE A 154 -8.06 -6.79 3.16
CA ILE A 154 -8.80 -5.78 2.40
C ILE A 154 -10.12 -5.45 3.10
N ARG A 155 -10.90 -6.47 3.47
CA ARG A 155 -12.17 -6.27 4.18
C ARG A 155 -11.96 -5.56 5.53
N PHE A 156 -10.95 -5.96 6.29
CA PHE A 156 -10.65 -5.35 7.57
C PHE A 156 -10.31 -3.86 7.42
N LEU A 157 -9.46 -3.50 6.46
CA LEU A 157 -9.06 -2.12 6.21
C LEU A 157 -10.24 -1.27 5.71
N LEU A 158 -11.13 -1.84 4.88
CA LEU A 158 -12.39 -1.19 4.51
C LEU A 158 -13.32 -0.96 5.71
N ASP A 159 -13.35 -1.88 6.67
CA ASP A 159 -14.12 -1.68 7.89
C ASP A 159 -13.47 -0.62 8.79
N GLN A 160 -12.14 -0.51 8.80
CA GLN A 160 -11.44 0.56 9.54
C GLN A 160 -11.69 1.93 8.91
N SER A 161 -11.67 2.05 7.59
CA SER A 161 -11.92 3.33 6.91
C SER A 161 -13.32 3.87 7.21
N LYS A 162 -14.31 2.99 7.40
CA LYS A 162 -15.67 3.38 7.80
C LYS A 162 -15.81 3.70 9.29
N LYS A 163 -15.05 3.01 10.16
CA LYS A 163 -15.13 3.18 11.62
C LYS A 163 -14.44 4.45 12.10
N ASP A 164 -13.27 4.76 11.54
CA ASP A 164 -12.46 5.90 11.92
C ASP A 164 -11.71 6.44 10.68
N PRO A 165 -12.40 7.28 9.86
CA PRO A 165 -11.84 7.80 8.62
C PRO A 165 -10.55 8.60 8.82
N GLU A 166 -10.44 9.39 9.89
CA GLU A 166 -9.25 10.20 10.17
C GLU A 166 -8.03 9.33 10.50
N LYS A 167 -8.22 8.29 11.32
CA LYS A 167 -7.15 7.33 11.61
C LYS A 167 -6.77 6.53 10.37
N TYR A 168 -7.73 6.20 9.51
CA TYR A 168 -7.46 5.54 8.24
C TYR A 168 -6.70 6.44 7.26
N ALA A 169 -7.04 7.73 7.16
CA ALA A 169 -6.31 8.70 6.34
C ALA A 169 -4.83 8.74 6.71
N ARG A 170 -4.51 8.81 8.02
CA ARG A 170 -3.11 8.73 8.49
C ARG A 170 -2.43 7.41 8.14
N PHE A 171 -3.13 6.29 8.24
CA PHE A 171 -2.62 5.00 7.76
C PHE A 171 -2.35 5.02 6.26
N PHE A 172 -3.25 5.60 5.47
CA PHE A 172 -3.11 5.69 4.03
C PHE A 172 -1.95 6.60 3.62
N ASP A 173 -1.69 7.69 4.35
CA ASP A 173 -0.55 8.56 4.09
C ASP A 173 0.79 7.81 4.27
N ASP A 174 0.88 6.98 5.32
CA ASP A 174 2.09 6.20 5.62
C ASP A 174 2.24 4.95 4.73
N TYR A 175 1.14 4.27 4.40
CA TYR A 175 1.12 2.93 3.79
C TYR A 175 0.50 2.86 2.39
N GLY A 176 -0.05 3.94 1.88
CA GLY A 176 -0.74 3.99 0.58
C GLY A 176 0.17 3.58 -0.58
N LEU A 177 1.49 3.78 -0.44
CA LEU A 177 2.47 3.30 -1.40
C LEU A 177 2.39 1.78 -1.64
N PHE A 178 2.20 0.97 -0.59
CA PHE A 178 2.12 -0.48 -0.71
C PHE A 178 0.84 -0.95 -1.41
N LEU A 179 -0.27 -0.23 -1.19
CA LEU A 179 -1.54 -0.50 -1.88
C LEU A 179 -1.38 -0.22 -3.37
N ARG A 180 -0.76 0.91 -3.70
CA ARG A 180 -0.44 1.30 -5.08
C ARG A 180 0.48 0.26 -5.74
N GLU A 181 1.55 -0.16 -5.09
CA GLU A 181 2.43 -1.23 -5.59
C GLU A 181 1.67 -2.54 -5.84
N GLY A 182 0.76 -2.91 -4.92
CA GLY A 182 -0.10 -4.07 -5.08
C GLY A 182 -0.99 -4.00 -6.32
N ILE A 183 -1.47 -2.82 -6.70
CA ILE A 183 -2.28 -2.64 -7.92
C ILE A 183 -1.43 -2.81 -9.19
N VAL A 184 -0.18 -2.34 -9.17
CA VAL A 184 0.72 -2.39 -10.35
C VAL A 184 1.24 -3.80 -10.59
N THR A 185 1.67 -4.46 -9.51
CA THR A 185 2.40 -5.73 -9.60
C THR A 185 1.50 -6.94 -9.83
N LYS A 186 0.20 -6.84 -9.53
CA LYS A 186 -0.75 -7.93 -9.72
C LYS A 186 -1.20 -8.04 -11.17
N ALA A 187 -1.34 -9.26 -11.66
CA ALA A 187 -1.82 -9.50 -13.02
C ALA A 187 -3.35 -9.52 -13.08
N GLU A 188 -4.00 -10.06 -12.03
CA GLU A 188 -5.44 -10.27 -11.98
C GLU A 188 -6.20 -8.97 -11.72
N GLN A 189 -7.08 -8.60 -12.64
CA GLN A 189 -7.84 -7.35 -12.56
C GLN A 189 -8.75 -7.26 -11.33
N SER A 190 -9.41 -8.37 -10.95
CA SER A 190 -10.26 -8.40 -9.76
C SER A 190 -9.49 -8.09 -8.47
N VAL A 191 -8.24 -8.54 -8.39
CA VAL A 191 -7.35 -8.23 -7.25
C VAL A 191 -6.99 -6.76 -7.24
N LYS A 192 -6.70 -6.17 -8.40
CA LYS A 192 -6.43 -4.73 -8.51
C LYS A 192 -7.64 -3.91 -8.04
N GLU A 193 -8.84 -4.28 -8.46
CA GLU A 193 -10.09 -3.63 -8.06
C GLU A 193 -10.36 -3.75 -6.56
N ASP A 194 -10.10 -4.92 -5.97
CA ASP A 194 -10.25 -5.10 -4.53
C ASP A 194 -9.29 -4.23 -3.73
N ILE A 195 -8.03 -4.11 -4.16
CA ILE A 195 -7.05 -3.21 -3.53
C ILE A 195 -7.40 -1.74 -3.79
N ALA A 196 -7.91 -1.40 -4.98
CA ALA A 196 -8.28 -0.03 -5.34
C ALA A 196 -9.39 0.54 -4.44
N LYS A 197 -10.26 -0.30 -3.88
CA LYS A 197 -11.28 0.11 -2.89
C LYS A 197 -10.68 0.74 -1.63
N LEU A 198 -9.40 0.46 -1.33
CA LEU A 198 -8.67 1.00 -0.18
C LEU A 198 -8.02 2.35 -0.47
N LEU A 199 -8.02 2.82 -1.72
CA LEU A 199 -7.43 4.10 -2.07
C LEU A 199 -8.30 5.26 -1.57
N CYS A 200 -7.63 6.27 -1.05
CA CYS A 200 -8.20 7.56 -0.70
C CYS A 200 -7.66 8.65 -1.63
N PHE A 201 -8.49 9.65 -1.89
CA PHE A 201 -8.18 10.80 -2.72
C PHE A 201 -9.00 12.01 -2.26
N GLU A 202 -8.58 13.21 -2.64
CA GLU A 202 -9.41 14.40 -2.47
C GLU A 202 -10.45 14.48 -3.59
N SER A 203 -11.48 15.30 -3.41
CA SER A 203 -12.53 15.48 -4.42
C SER A 203 -12.88 16.94 -4.59
N SER A 204 -13.13 17.34 -5.83
CA SER A 204 -13.65 18.66 -6.17
C SER A 204 -15.02 18.99 -5.56
N ALA A 205 -15.76 17.98 -5.13
CA ALA A 205 -17.06 18.13 -4.49
C ALA A 205 -16.95 18.24 -2.95
N LEU A 206 -15.75 18.12 -2.38
CA LEU A 206 -15.50 18.12 -0.95
C LEU A 206 -14.57 19.27 -0.54
N PRO A 207 -14.61 19.68 0.74
CA PRO A 207 -13.63 20.61 1.30
C PRO A 207 -12.18 20.15 1.11
N VAL A 208 -11.27 21.12 0.97
CA VAL A 208 -9.81 20.89 0.89
C VAL A 208 -9.33 20.05 2.09
N GLY A 209 -8.48 19.05 1.84
CA GLY A 209 -7.98 18.15 2.87
C GLY A 209 -8.93 17.02 3.26
N GLN A 210 -10.18 17.04 2.78
CA GLN A 210 -11.12 15.95 3.04
C GLN A 210 -10.90 14.81 2.04
N GLN A 211 -10.44 13.67 2.55
CA GLN A 211 -10.32 12.44 1.78
C GLN A 211 -11.68 11.76 1.56
N THR A 212 -11.80 11.08 0.43
CA THR A 212 -12.93 10.24 0.03
C THR A 212 -12.42 8.98 -0.68
N SER A 213 -13.26 7.96 -0.79
CA SER A 213 -12.99 6.70 -1.49
C SER A 213 -13.72 6.58 -2.84
N LEU A 214 -13.31 5.60 -3.67
CA LEU A 214 -13.99 5.27 -4.94
C LEU A 214 -15.47 4.91 -4.72
N MET A 215 -15.79 4.24 -3.62
CA MET A 215 -17.15 3.85 -3.29
C MET A 215 -18.03 5.05 -2.94
N GLU A 216 -17.47 6.02 -2.21
CA GLU A 216 -18.18 7.26 -1.86
C GLU A 216 -18.37 8.14 -3.09
N TYR A 217 -17.35 8.25 -3.96
CA TYR A 217 -17.51 8.90 -5.26
C TYR A 217 -18.64 8.24 -6.06
N ALA A 218 -18.63 6.91 -6.18
CA ALA A 218 -19.65 6.16 -6.90
C ALA A 218 -21.07 6.41 -6.33
N SER A 219 -21.19 6.59 -5.01
CA SER A 219 -22.46 6.91 -4.36
C SER A 219 -22.99 8.33 -4.68
N ARG A 220 -22.11 9.26 -5.04
CA ARG A 220 -22.45 10.64 -5.45
C ARG A 220 -22.64 10.79 -6.97
N MET A 221 -22.40 9.74 -7.74
CA MET A 221 -22.58 9.78 -9.19
C MET A 221 -24.04 10.02 -9.56
N LYS A 222 -24.27 11.07 -10.37
CA LYS A 222 -25.60 11.38 -10.93
C LYS A 222 -26.07 10.27 -11.88
N GLU A 223 -27.38 10.07 -11.97
CA GLU A 223 -27.99 9.07 -12.83
C GLU A 223 -27.56 9.23 -14.31
N GLY A 224 -27.27 8.11 -14.98
CA GLY A 224 -26.82 8.10 -16.37
C GLY A 224 -25.32 8.38 -16.57
N LYS A 225 -24.58 8.80 -15.55
CA LYS A 225 -23.12 8.90 -15.61
C LYS A 225 -22.47 7.54 -15.31
N ARG A 226 -21.51 7.13 -16.13
CA ARG A 226 -20.79 5.84 -16.00
C ARG A 226 -19.31 5.99 -15.72
N ASN A 227 -18.81 7.22 -15.68
CA ASN A 227 -17.39 7.53 -15.60
C ASN A 227 -17.06 8.29 -14.31
N ILE A 228 -15.91 7.96 -13.76
CA ILE A 228 -15.19 8.51 -12.62
C ILE A 228 -14.05 9.31 -13.23
N TYR A 229 -14.00 10.60 -12.94
CA TYR A 229 -13.00 11.49 -13.48
C TYR A 229 -11.92 11.73 -12.44
N TYR A 230 -10.66 11.70 -12.84
CA TYR A 230 -9.55 12.00 -11.94
C TYR A 230 -8.54 12.96 -12.56
N LEU A 231 -7.91 13.76 -11.71
CA LEU A 231 -6.85 14.69 -12.04
C LEU A 231 -5.68 14.48 -11.09
N CYS A 232 -4.53 14.14 -11.66
CA CYS A 232 -3.28 14.05 -10.92
C CYS A 232 -2.61 15.43 -10.90
N ALA A 233 -2.32 15.92 -9.70
CA ALA A 233 -1.58 17.17 -9.51
C ALA A 233 -0.65 17.03 -8.29
N PRO A 234 0.37 17.88 -8.14
CA PRO A 234 1.24 17.81 -6.96
C PRO A 234 0.56 18.20 -5.64
N ASN A 235 -0.53 18.99 -5.71
CA ASN A 235 -1.33 19.41 -4.56
C ASN A 235 -2.71 19.93 -5.01
N HIS A 236 -3.63 20.08 -4.05
CA HIS A 236 -4.96 20.64 -4.24
C HIS A 236 -4.98 21.97 -5.01
N LEU A 237 -4.11 22.92 -4.64
CA LEU A 237 -4.10 24.26 -5.24
C LEU A 237 -3.83 24.20 -6.74
N LEU A 238 -2.85 23.40 -7.16
CA LEU A 238 -2.53 23.17 -8.57
C LEU A 238 -3.61 22.38 -9.29
N ALA A 239 -4.29 21.45 -8.61
CA ALA A 239 -5.44 20.74 -9.18
C ALA A 239 -6.60 21.71 -9.47
N GLU A 240 -6.95 22.58 -8.53
CA GLU A 240 -8.08 23.51 -8.64
C GLU A 240 -7.87 24.60 -9.71
N HIS A 241 -6.63 25.07 -9.87
CA HIS A 241 -6.25 26.08 -10.86
C HIS A 241 -5.75 25.47 -12.18
N SER A 242 -5.85 24.15 -12.34
CA SER A 242 -5.44 23.48 -13.57
C SER A 242 -6.35 23.87 -14.73
N ALA A 243 -5.74 24.14 -15.90
CA ALA A 243 -6.48 24.37 -17.14
C ALA A 243 -7.42 23.19 -17.47
N TYR A 244 -7.01 21.97 -17.13
CA TYR A 244 -7.80 20.76 -17.33
C TYR A 244 -9.01 20.71 -16.38
N PHE A 245 -8.85 21.19 -15.14
CA PHE A 245 -9.94 21.31 -14.18
C PHE A 245 -10.97 22.36 -14.59
N GLU A 246 -10.50 23.53 -15.07
CA GLU A 246 -11.40 24.58 -15.59
C GLU A 246 -12.28 24.09 -16.75
N ALA A 247 -11.71 23.31 -17.67
CA ALA A 247 -12.45 22.73 -18.79
C ALA A 247 -13.57 21.78 -18.29
N MET A 248 -13.33 21.08 -17.20
CA MET A 248 -14.29 20.14 -16.61
C MET A 248 -15.33 20.81 -15.70
N LYS A 249 -15.03 21.97 -15.08
CA LYS A 249 -16.03 22.75 -14.32
C LYS A 249 -17.29 23.04 -15.15
N GLN A 250 -17.13 23.24 -16.46
CA GLN A 250 -18.25 23.48 -17.38
C GLN A 250 -19.19 22.28 -17.53
N LYS A 251 -18.71 21.06 -17.23
CA LYS A 251 -19.45 19.80 -17.41
C LYS A 251 -20.17 19.32 -16.14
N ASP A 252 -20.07 20.05 -15.02
CA ASP A 252 -20.72 19.75 -13.73
C ASP A 252 -20.47 18.29 -13.26
N MET A 253 -19.20 17.89 -13.33
CA MET A 253 -18.71 16.55 -12.95
C MET A 253 -17.82 16.63 -11.71
N GLU A 254 -17.96 15.67 -10.81
CA GLU A 254 -17.02 15.44 -9.71
C GLU A 254 -15.68 14.94 -10.27
N ILE A 255 -14.57 15.39 -9.68
CA ILE A 255 -13.21 15.04 -10.09
C ILE A 255 -12.43 14.62 -8.86
N CYS A 256 -11.94 13.38 -8.87
CA CYS A 256 -10.98 12.89 -7.88
C CYS A 256 -9.64 13.59 -8.08
N GLN A 257 -9.15 14.27 -7.06
CA GLN A 257 -7.85 14.91 -7.05
C GLN A 257 -6.85 13.98 -6.38
N ILE A 258 -5.76 13.74 -7.09
CA ILE A 258 -4.77 12.74 -6.70
C ILE A 258 -3.43 13.43 -6.54
N ASP A 259 -3.00 13.52 -5.28
CA ASP A 259 -1.68 14.03 -4.91
C ASP A 259 -0.64 12.96 -5.22
N ASN A 260 0.24 13.26 -6.18
CA ASN A 260 1.45 12.52 -6.60
C ASN A 260 1.40 11.92 -8.02
N CYS A 261 2.29 12.43 -8.88
CA CYS A 261 2.42 12.12 -10.31
C CYS A 261 2.78 10.66 -10.60
N LEU A 262 3.34 9.94 -9.61
CA LEU A 262 3.56 8.50 -9.75
C LEU A 262 2.25 7.78 -10.09
N ILE A 263 1.10 8.29 -9.60
CA ILE A 263 -0.23 7.68 -9.69
C ILE A 263 -0.80 7.61 -11.12
N ASN A 264 -0.31 8.39 -12.08
CA ASN A 264 -0.80 8.32 -13.46
C ASN A 264 -0.68 6.89 -14.03
N ASP A 265 0.49 6.26 -13.89
CA ASP A 265 0.70 4.88 -14.35
C ASP A 265 -0.15 3.86 -13.57
N TYR A 266 -0.48 4.13 -12.30
CA TYR A 266 -1.30 3.25 -11.46
C TYR A 266 -2.76 3.28 -11.89
N MET A 267 -3.31 4.47 -12.16
CA MET A 267 -4.70 4.62 -12.61
C MET A 267 -4.88 4.06 -14.02
N TYR A 268 -3.87 4.16 -14.89
CA TYR A 268 -3.80 3.45 -16.16
C TYR A 268 -3.79 1.92 -16.03
N LEU A 269 -3.37 1.36 -14.89
CA LEU A 269 -3.39 -0.08 -14.66
C LEU A 269 -4.69 -0.58 -14.02
N ILE A 270 -5.49 0.31 -13.42
CA ILE A 270 -6.88 0.03 -13.02
C ILE A 270 -7.84 0.20 -14.23
N TYR A 271 -7.38 0.88 -15.28
CA TYR A 271 -8.07 1.34 -16.50
C TYR A 271 -8.80 0.28 -17.33
N THR A 272 -8.72 -1.01 -17.00
CA THR A 272 -9.59 -1.99 -17.68
C THR A 272 -11.02 -2.00 -17.15
N HIS A 273 -11.33 -1.28 -16.08
CA HIS A 273 -12.71 -0.90 -15.81
C HIS A 273 -13.08 0.32 -16.68
N PRO A 274 -14.09 0.23 -17.59
CA PRO A 274 -14.48 1.29 -18.53
C PRO A 274 -15.07 2.56 -17.88
N ALA A 275 -14.86 2.72 -16.58
CA ALA A 275 -15.43 3.78 -15.76
C ALA A 275 -14.40 4.78 -15.23
N MET A 276 -13.08 4.61 -15.34
CA MET A 276 -12.13 5.66 -14.90
C MET A 276 -11.52 6.39 -16.09
N ILE A 277 -11.64 7.72 -16.13
CA ILE A 277 -11.18 8.58 -17.22
C ILE A 277 -10.25 9.66 -16.65
N ALA A 278 -9.04 9.75 -17.20
CA ALA A 278 -8.12 10.82 -16.85
C ALA A 278 -8.62 12.13 -17.46
N VAL A 279 -8.67 13.18 -16.65
CA VAL A 279 -9.07 14.52 -17.13
C VAL A 279 -8.06 15.07 -18.15
N LEU A 280 -6.80 14.63 -18.11
CA LEU A 280 -5.78 14.99 -19.11
C LEU A 280 -6.12 14.47 -20.51
N GLU A 281 -6.59 13.22 -20.63
CA GLU A 281 -6.93 12.61 -21.93
C GLU A 281 -8.13 13.30 -22.56
N MET A 282 -9.16 13.56 -21.73
CA MET A 282 -10.26 14.42 -22.15
C MET A 282 -9.79 15.83 -22.45
N GLY A 283 -8.81 16.33 -21.70
CA GLY A 283 -8.21 17.63 -21.88
C GLY A 283 -7.52 17.75 -23.23
N ILE A 284 -6.85 16.71 -23.73
CA ILE A 284 -6.20 16.69 -25.04
C ILE A 284 -7.24 16.57 -26.16
N GLU A 285 -8.21 15.66 -26.04
CA GLU A 285 -9.32 15.54 -27.01
C GLU A 285 -10.16 16.83 -27.06
N ASN A 286 -10.50 17.37 -25.90
CA ASN A 286 -11.17 18.67 -25.82
C ASN A 286 -10.19 19.78 -26.21
N LEU A 287 -8.87 19.74 -26.00
CA LEU A 287 -7.96 20.81 -26.42
C LEU A 287 -7.96 20.95 -27.94
N ILE A 288 -7.99 19.81 -28.63
CA ILE A 288 -8.15 19.72 -30.09
C ILE A 288 -9.50 20.32 -30.50
N GLU A 289 -10.60 20.08 -29.76
CA GLU A 289 -11.91 20.73 -29.99
C GLU A 289 -12.01 22.17 -29.46
N THR A 290 -11.22 22.57 -28.45
CA THR A 290 -11.24 23.88 -27.76
C THR A 290 -10.51 24.94 -28.56
N THR A 291 -9.86 24.57 -29.67
CA THR A 291 -9.61 25.54 -30.74
C THR A 291 -10.91 26.24 -31.20
N GLN A 292 -12.09 25.69 -30.85
CA GLN A 292 -13.39 26.34 -31.00
C GLN A 292 -14.01 26.93 -29.71
N LEU A 293 -13.38 26.82 -28.53
CA LEU A 293 -13.93 27.39 -27.29
C LEU A 293 -13.59 28.89 -27.20
N ARG A 294 -14.64 29.69 -27.44
CA ARG A 294 -14.75 31.14 -27.19
C ARG A 294 -14.48 31.52 -25.72
N LYS A 295 -13.25 31.36 -25.22
CA LYS A 295 -12.77 32.17 -24.09
C LYS A 295 -12.18 33.47 -24.68
N PRO A 296 -12.30 34.63 -23.99
CA PRO A 296 -11.54 35.80 -24.38
C PRO A 296 -10.07 35.41 -24.45
N LEU A 297 -9.42 35.63 -25.60
CA LEU A 297 -7.99 35.33 -25.75
C LEU A 297 -7.25 35.93 -24.54
N HIS A 298 -6.53 35.07 -23.82
CA HIS A 298 -5.70 35.51 -22.70
C HIS A 298 -4.80 36.67 -23.19
N ASP A 299 -4.61 37.70 -22.37
CA ASP A 299 -3.94 38.93 -22.82
C ASP A 299 -2.52 38.67 -23.33
N LEU A 300 -1.86 37.62 -22.82
CA LEU A 300 -0.58 37.13 -23.33
C LEU A 300 -0.67 36.69 -24.80
N ILE A 301 -1.74 36.01 -25.21
CA ILE A 301 -1.95 35.56 -26.60
C ILE A 301 -2.28 36.75 -27.50
N LYS A 302 -3.07 37.73 -27.02
CA LYS A 302 -3.30 38.98 -27.76
C LYS A 302 -2.00 39.75 -27.97
N LYS A 303 -1.17 39.86 -26.92
CA LYS A 303 0.16 40.49 -27.00
C LYS A 303 1.08 39.71 -27.94
N LEU A 304 1.09 38.38 -27.88
CA LEU A 304 1.86 37.54 -28.79
C LEU A 304 1.46 37.78 -30.26
N HIS A 305 0.15 37.88 -30.53
CA HIS A 305 -0.35 38.20 -31.87
C HIS A 305 0.14 39.57 -32.36
N ALA A 306 0.12 40.60 -31.50
CA ALA A 306 0.63 41.93 -31.85
C ALA A 306 2.17 41.96 -31.97
N LEU A 307 2.89 41.19 -31.15
CA LEU A 307 4.36 41.09 -31.17
C LEU A 307 4.87 40.41 -32.43
N LYS A 308 4.13 39.47 -33.00
CA LYS A 308 4.48 38.81 -34.26
C LYS A 308 4.87 39.82 -35.36
N ASP A 309 4.13 40.92 -35.46
CA ASP A 309 4.35 41.93 -36.50
C ASP A 309 5.27 43.08 -36.03
N SER A 310 5.33 43.36 -34.72
CA SER A 310 6.09 44.51 -34.18
C SER A 310 7.49 44.17 -33.64
N ASN A 311 7.71 42.97 -33.11
CA ASN A 311 9.01 42.45 -32.69
C ASN A 311 9.02 40.91 -32.80
N PRO A 312 9.35 40.35 -33.99
CA PRO A 312 9.30 38.91 -34.25
C PRO A 312 10.21 38.07 -33.34
N GLU A 313 11.39 38.59 -32.97
CA GLU A 313 12.34 37.89 -32.09
C GLU A 313 11.75 37.72 -30.68
N LEU A 314 11.19 38.81 -30.12
CA LEU A 314 10.52 38.75 -28.82
C LEU A 314 9.25 37.88 -28.88
N ALA A 315 8.52 37.90 -30.00
CA ALA A 315 7.37 37.04 -30.21
C ALA A 315 7.76 35.55 -30.19
N GLN A 316 8.88 35.20 -30.83
CA GLN A 316 9.39 33.83 -30.82
C GLN A 316 9.79 33.38 -29.40
N LEU A 317 10.54 34.20 -28.67
CA LEU A 317 10.90 33.90 -27.27
C LEU A 317 9.67 33.73 -26.38
N LEU A 318 8.65 34.58 -26.56
CA LEU A 318 7.39 34.48 -25.82
C LEU A 318 6.61 33.22 -26.19
N LEU A 319 6.58 32.84 -27.47
CA LEU A 319 5.94 31.61 -27.94
C LEU A 319 6.64 30.37 -27.35
N GLU A 320 7.97 30.30 -27.44
CA GLU A 320 8.76 29.21 -26.87
C GLU A 320 8.53 29.11 -25.36
N GLN A 321 8.51 30.22 -24.63
CA GLN A 321 8.22 30.20 -23.19
C GLN A 321 6.79 29.76 -22.87
N THR A 322 5.82 30.15 -23.70
CA THR A 322 4.43 29.71 -23.55
C THR A 322 4.30 28.20 -23.76
N TYR A 323 4.97 27.67 -24.79
CA TYR A 323 5.05 26.23 -25.05
C TYR A 323 5.70 25.50 -23.86
N ASN A 324 6.87 25.94 -23.44
CA ASN A 324 7.62 25.41 -22.29
C ASN A 324 6.78 25.37 -21.01
N THR A 325 6.09 26.47 -20.70
CA THR A 325 5.19 26.56 -19.53
C THR A 325 4.05 25.55 -19.66
N THR A 326 3.47 25.39 -20.85
CA THR A 326 2.41 24.41 -21.11
C THR A 326 2.92 22.98 -20.89
N THR A 327 4.11 22.66 -21.40
CA THR A 327 4.75 21.35 -21.25
C THR A 327 5.07 21.03 -19.78
N ILE A 328 5.51 22.02 -19.00
CA ILE A 328 5.69 21.88 -17.55
C ILE A 328 4.35 21.61 -16.86
N THR A 329 3.31 22.39 -17.16
CA THR A 329 1.99 22.19 -16.54
C THR A 329 1.35 20.86 -16.92
N ALA A 330 1.68 20.32 -18.10
CA ALA A 330 1.26 18.99 -18.53
C ALA A 330 2.09 17.86 -17.89
N GLY A 331 3.17 18.17 -17.15
CA GLY A 331 4.08 17.18 -16.60
C GLY A 331 4.93 16.45 -17.66
N LEU A 332 5.08 17.03 -18.85
CA LEU A 332 5.79 16.45 -19.99
C LEU A 332 7.18 17.06 -20.21
N ASN A 333 7.67 17.86 -19.26
CA ASN A 333 8.96 18.52 -19.38
C ASN A 333 10.11 17.55 -19.06
N GLU A 334 11.18 17.59 -19.86
CA GLU A 334 12.37 16.78 -19.62
C GLU A 334 13.28 17.41 -18.57
N ASP A 335 14.09 18.41 -18.95
CA ASP A 335 14.99 19.12 -18.03
C ASP A 335 14.64 20.61 -17.97
N PRO A 336 14.08 21.11 -16.85
CA PRO A 336 13.69 22.50 -16.74
C PRO A 336 14.88 23.47 -16.72
N ARG A 337 16.10 23.00 -16.47
CA ARG A 337 17.29 23.85 -16.43
C ARG A 337 17.63 24.46 -17.79
N LEU A 338 17.31 23.74 -18.87
CA LEU A 338 17.56 24.19 -20.24
C LEU A 338 16.72 25.43 -20.62
N MET A 339 15.60 25.64 -19.94
CA MET A 339 14.68 26.75 -20.19
C MET A 339 15.10 28.05 -19.50
N ILE A 340 16.00 27.98 -18.51
CA ILE A 340 16.36 29.15 -17.67
C ILE A 340 17.11 30.22 -18.46
N SER A 341 18.01 29.84 -19.37
CA SER A 341 18.76 30.80 -20.18
C SER A 341 17.83 31.59 -21.11
N GLN A 342 16.92 30.90 -21.79
CA GLN A 342 15.92 31.50 -22.67
C GLN A 342 14.92 32.37 -21.88
N LEU A 343 14.50 31.94 -20.70
CA LEU A 343 13.65 32.73 -19.82
C LEU A 343 14.34 34.03 -19.38
N ASN A 344 15.62 33.98 -18.98
CA ASN A 344 16.37 35.17 -18.61
C ASN A 344 16.53 36.15 -19.78
N GLN A 345 16.74 35.64 -20.99
CA GLN A 345 16.77 36.45 -22.21
C GLN A 345 15.43 37.13 -22.46
N LEU A 346 14.32 36.37 -22.40
CA LEU A 346 12.97 36.90 -22.55
C LEU A 346 12.67 37.98 -21.51
N LEU A 347 12.98 37.74 -20.23
CA LEU A 347 12.77 38.69 -19.16
C LEU A 347 13.55 39.99 -19.38
N THR A 348 14.81 39.88 -19.80
CA THR A 348 15.65 41.05 -20.09
C THR A 348 15.03 41.88 -21.21
N GLN A 349 14.73 41.27 -22.36
CA GLN A 349 14.16 41.98 -23.52
C GLN A 349 12.75 42.52 -23.27
N ALA A 350 11.93 41.83 -22.47
CA ALA A 350 10.59 42.29 -22.12
C ALA A 350 10.63 43.49 -21.16
N LEU A 351 11.64 43.55 -20.28
CA LEU A 351 11.81 44.62 -19.29
C LEU A 351 12.58 45.83 -19.83
N GLU A 352 13.36 45.71 -20.92
CA GLU A 352 14.10 46.82 -21.54
C GLU A 352 13.24 48.03 -21.97
N LYS A 353 11.90 47.85 -22.09
CA LYS A 353 10.95 48.93 -22.40
C LYS A 353 10.37 49.63 -21.16
N HIS A 354 10.80 49.26 -19.97
CA HIS A 354 10.41 49.82 -18.67
C HIS A 354 11.65 50.25 -17.89
#